data_AF-A0A3M7P2N5-F1
#
_entry.id   AF-A0A3M7P2N5-F1
#
_cell.length_a   1.000
_cell.length_b   1.000
_cell.length_c   1.000
_cell.angle_alpha   90.00
_cell.angle_beta   90.00
_cell.angle_gamma   90.00
#
_symmetry.space_group_name_H-M   'P 1'
#
loop_
_entity.id
_entity.type
_entity.pdbx_description
1 polymer ?
#
loop_
_entity_poly.entity_id
_entity_poly.type
_entity_poly.pdbx_seq_one_letter_code
_entity_poly.pdbx_strand_id
1 'polypeptide(L)'
;MVSFTECLGSLFSKFRRSPPKQIEPDSAIGGLLHSYPANPVQHPELNPELSKIASNLETIIAFVNPKSGGQKGRIVFERLKNYLNRENIFDLTKGGPKPGIEKHMNKKDLRIIACGGDGTVGWILSVLDEMQLENQPSVAILPLGTGNDLARTLGWGGGYNNESMEIFIKRVIFGKIVKLDRWSIKTNLVNSNESELEIRPSSDAKDMLPLNVINNYFSIGADAKIALDFHSAREKNPELFTSQAFNKIEYAKNYSKDLLNRSCKDMLQDIKIFECDGISYLDKLKTLNSHSIVFLNIPRYLNHDFHYSRSSV
;
A
#
# COMPACT_ATOMS: atom_id res chain seq x y z
N MET A 1 20.10 14.54 -2.91
CA MET A 1 20.79 13.30 -2.49
C MET A 1 21.17 13.49 -1.03
N VAL A 2 20.56 12.74 -0.11
CA VAL A 2 20.76 12.96 1.34
C VAL A 2 21.42 11.74 1.94
N SER A 3 22.40 11.96 2.81
CA SER A 3 23.14 10.92 3.53
C SER A 3 22.25 10.20 4.55
N PHE A 4 22.30 8.87 4.53
CA PHE A 4 21.47 7.95 5.30
C PHE A 4 21.57 8.10 6.83
N THR A 5 22.66 8.67 7.34
CA THR A 5 22.85 8.96 8.78
C THR A 5 21.76 9.84 9.39
N GLU A 6 21.14 10.73 8.61
CA GLU A 6 20.04 11.59 9.08
C GLU A 6 18.72 10.81 9.31
N CYS A 7 18.53 9.69 8.60
CA CYS A 7 17.31 8.88 8.67
C CYS A 7 17.22 8.06 9.97
N LEU A 8 18.35 7.51 10.44
CA LEU A 8 18.43 6.74 11.69
C LEU A 8 18.21 7.61 12.93
N GLY A 9 18.71 8.85 12.95
CA GLY A 9 18.51 9.79 14.06
C GLY A 9 17.02 10.11 14.32
N SER A 10 16.21 10.17 13.27
CA SER A 10 14.76 10.41 13.38
C SER A 10 13.96 9.17 13.80
N LEU A 11 14.47 7.96 13.60
CA LEU A 11 13.76 6.72 13.97
C LEU A 11 13.66 6.59 15.50
N PHE A 12 14.71 7.02 16.22
CA PHE A 12 14.75 7.01 17.69
C PHE A 12 14.05 8.21 18.33
N SER A 13 14.00 9.38 17.68
CA SER A 13 13.34 10.56 18.24
C SER A 13 11.79 10.48 18.22
N LYS A 14 11.21 9.70 17.29
CA LYS A 14 9.75 9.53 17.13
C LYS A 14 9.08 8.54 18.11
N PHE A 15 9.83 7.95 19.05
CA PHE A 15 9.26 7.14 20.13
C PHE A 15 8.57 7.98 21.23
N ARG A 16 8.64 9.31 21.18
CA ARG A 16 7.80 10.20 22.00
C ARG A 16 6.60 10.68 21.17
N ARG A 17 5.42 10.13 21.41
CA ARG A 17 4.15 10.66 20.89
C ARG A 17 3.34 11.29 22.03
N SER A 18 2.85 12.50 21.80
CA SER A 18 1.79 13.12 22.60
C SER A 18 0.46 12.37 22.38
N PRO A 19 -0.41 12.29 23.40
CA PRO A 19 -1.69 11.60 23.29
C PRO A 19 -2.63 12.32 22.28
N PRO A 20 -3.49 11.58 21.56
CA PRO A 20 -4.50 12.18 20.70
C PRO A 20 -5.54 12.93 21.55
N LYS A 21 -5.96 14.11 21.07
CA LYS A 21 -7.10 14.83 21.63
C LYS A 21 -8.36 13.97 21.46
N GLN A 22 -9.05 13.74 22.58
CA GLN A 22 -10.37 13.09 22.58
C GLN A 22 -11.36 14.03 21.88
N ILE A 23 -12.07 13.49 20.89
CA ILE A 23 -13.23 14.13 20.26
C ILE A 23 -14.45 13.43 20.83
N GLU A 24 -15.35 14.19 21.45
CA GLU A 24 -16.60 13.68 22.02
C GLU A 24 -17.54 13.17 20.91
N PRO A 25 -18.28 12.07 21.13
CA PRO A 25 -19.18 11.51 20.12
C PRO A 25 -20.55 12.21 20.12
N ASP A 26 -20.94 12.80 18.99
CA ASP A 26 -22.35 13.11 18.72
C ASP A 26 -23.16 11.81 18.56
N SER A 27 -24.11 11.62 19.48
CA SER A 27 -24.78 10.36 19.81
C SER A 27 -25.88 9.89 18.83
N ALA A 28 -26.32 10.75 17.90
CA ALA A 28 -27.43 10.41 17.00
C ALA A 28 -27.03 9.50 15.83
N ILE A 29 -25.79 9.64 15.31
CA ILE A 29 -25.35 8.91 14.11
C ILE A 29 -24.79 7.52 14.47
N GLY A 30 -24.20 7.38 15.66
CA GLY A 30 -23.73 6.07 16.15
C GLY A 30 -24.86 5.10 16.41
N GLY A 31 -26.03 5.61 16.81
CA GLY A 31 -27.27 4.85 16.87
C GLY A 31 -27.70 4.30 15.50
N LEU A 32 -27.49 5.05 14.42
CA LEU A 32 -27.93 4.66 13.08
C LEU A 32 -27.04 3.62 12.41
N LEU A 33 -25.72 3.74 12.58
CA LEU A 33 -24.77 2.72 12.16
C LEU A 33 -24.94 1.40 12.93
N HIS A 34 -25.46 1.45 14.16
CA HIS A 34 -25.83 0.26 14.93
C HIS A 34 -27.26 -0.24 14.66
N SER A 35 -28.17 0.63 14.15
CA SER A 35 -29.58 0.28 13.91
C SER A 35 -29.89 -0.10 12.47
N TYR A 36 -28.91 -0.02 11.55
CA TYR A 36 -29.05 -0.53 10.19
C TYR A 36 -29.25 -2.06 10.23
N PRO A 37 -30.45 -2.58 9.95
CA PRO A 37 -30.65 -4.03 9.90
C PRO A 37 -30.07 -4.56 8.60
N ALA A 38 -29.55 -5.78 8.60
CA ALA A 38 -29.13 -6.50 7.40
C ALA A 38 -30.29 -6.85 6.43
N ASN A 39 -31.48 -6.28 6.64
CA ASN A 39 -32.67 -6.41 5.81
C ASN A 39 -33.45 -5.08 5.79
N PRO A 40 -34.00 -4.67 4.64
CA PRO A 40 -34.69 -3.40 4.51
C PRO A 40 -36.06 -3.47 5.19
N VAL A 41 -36.22 -2.80 6.33
CA VAL A 41 -37.53 -2.49 6.91
C VAL A 41 -37.92 -1.08 6.47
N GLN A 42 -39.14 -0.93 5.94
CA GLN A 42 -39.73 0.35 5.56
C GLN A 42 -39.80 1.28 6.78
N HIS A 43 -39.08 2.41 6.72
CA HIS A 43 -39.10 3.45 7.76
C HIS A 43 -39.54 4.81 7.19
N PRO A 44 -40.14 5.68 8.03
CA PRO A 44 -40.69 6.98 7.64
C PRO A 44 -39.60 7.92 7.16
N GLU A 45 -39.95 8.97 6.40
CA GLU A 45 -39.04 9.93 5.74
C GLU A 45 -37.77 10.22 6.55
N LEU A 46 -36.67 9.54 6.19
CA LEU A 46 -35.35 9.72 6.79
C LEU A 46 -34.83 11.11 6.48
N ASN A 47 -34.25 11.79 7.49
CA ASN A 47 -33.49 13.04 7.32
C ASN A 47 -32.55 12.92 6.09
N PRO A 48 -32.46 13.94 5.21
CA PRO A 48 -31.62 13.91 4.01
C PRO A 48 -30.18 13.44 4.22
N GLU A 49 -29.57 13.78 5.35
CA GLU A 49 -28.21 13.32 5.69
C GLU A 49 -28.17 11.81 6.00
N LEU A 50 -29.21 11.28 6.66
CA LEU A 50 -29.35 9.87 6.97
C LEU A 50 -29.65 9.04 5.71
N SER A 51 -30.52 9.55 4.83
CA SER A 51 -30.78 8.95 3.51
C SER A 51 -29.53 8.94 2.61
N LYS A 52 -28.67 9.95 2.75
CA LYS A 52 -27.38 9.99 2.08
C LYS A 52 -26.40 8.96 2.65
N ILE A 53 -26.32 8.80 3.97
CA ILE A 53 -25.47 7.76 4.59
C ILE A 53 -25.96 6.36 4.18
N ALA A 54 -27.27 6.12 4.29
CA ALA A 54 -27.96 4.92 3.85
C ALA A 54 -27.56 4.46 2.45
N SER A 55 -27.77 5.33 1.46
CA SER A 55 -27.46 5.06 0.05
C SER A 55 -25.97 4.82 -0.18
N ASN A 56 -25.07 5.52 0.52
CA ASN A 56 -23.62 5.29 0.41
C ASN A 56 -23.19 3.96 1.04
N LEU A 57 -23.82 3.50 2.13
CA LEU A 57 -23.48 2.21 2.73
C LEU A 57 -23.78 1.03 1.78
N GLU A 58 -24.82 1.15 0.95
CA GLU A 58 -25.14 0.16 -0.07
C GLU A 58 -24.12 0.10 -1.21
N THR A 59 -23.39 1.19 -1.45
CA THR A 59 -22.34 1.30 -2.48
C THR A 59 -20.93 1.10 -1.93
N ILE A 60 -20.78 0.77 -0.63
CA ILE A 60 -19.49 0.42 -0.03
C ILE A 60 -19.32 -1.09 -0.02
N ILE A 61 -18.19 -1.57 -0.55
CA ILE A 61 -17.70 -2.94 -0.38
C ILE A 61 -16.35 -2.93 0.33
N ALA A 62 -16.07 -3.97 1.12
CA ALA A 62 -14.83 -4.12 1.85
C ALA A 62 -14.11 -5.41 1.47
N PHE A 63 -12.85 -5.27 1.06
CA PHE A 63 -11.95 -6.39 0.83
C PHE A 63 -10.97 -6.50 2.00
N VAL A 64 -11.02 -7.62 2.71
CA VAL A 64 -10.21 -7.84 3.92
C VAL A 64 -9.23 -8.97 3.68
N ASN A 65 -7.95 -8.71 3.95
CA ASN A 65 -6.95 -9.76 4.07
C ASN A 65 -6.87 -10.22 5.54
N PRO A 66 -7.42 -11.38 5.91
CA PRO A 66 -7.50 -11.80 7.31
C PRO A 66 -6.13 -12.05 7.96
N LYS A 67 -5.10 -12.33 7.16
CA LYS A 67 -3.72 -12.57 7.63
C LYS A 67 -2.98 -11.27 7.96
N SER A 68 -3.48 -10.11 7.53
CA SER A 68 -2.81 -8.82 7.75
C SER A 68 -2.83 -8.38 9.22
N GLY A 69 -1.74 -7.72 9.63
CA GLY A 69 -1.62 -7.07 10.94
C GLY A 69 -1.56 -8.02 12.14
N GLY A 70 -1.00 -9.23 11.99
CA GLY A 70 -0.98 -10.21 13.07
C GLY A 70 -2.37 -10.75 13.39
N GLN A 71 -3.14 -11.11 12.36
CA GLN A 71 -4.54 -11.55 12.44
C GLN A 71 -5.57 -10.47 12.80
N LYS A 72 -5.17 -9.20 12.93
CA LYS A 72 -6.11 -8.06 13.04
C LYS A 72 -7.13 -8.03 11.89
N GLY A 73 -6.77 -8.53 10.71
CA GLY A 73 -7.69 -8.65 9.58
C GLY A 73 -8.95 -9.46 9.91
N ARG A 74 -8.85 -10.56 10.66
CA ARG A 74 -10.02 -11.34 11.11
C ARG A 74 -10.94 -10.51 12.02
N ILE A 75 -10.35 -9.77 12.96
CA ILE A 75 -11.10 -8.91 13.88
C ILE A 75 -11.82 -7.81 13.10
N VAL A 76 -11.14 -7.18 12.13
CA VAL A 76 -11.75 -6.15 11.28
C VAL A 76 -12.87 -6.72 10.42
N PHE A 77 -12.69 -7.91 9.84
CA PHE A 77 -13.73 -8.59 9.07
C PHE A 77 -15.00 -8.79 9.89
N GLU A 78 -14.87 -9.29 11.12
CA GLU A 78 -16.03 -9.46 12.03
C GLU A 78 -16.65 -8.12 12.42
N ARG A 79 -15.84 -7.10 12.74
CA ARG A 79 -16.35 -5.77 13.09
C ARG A 79 -17.14 -5.12 11.96
N LEU A 80 -16.68 -5.24 10.71
CA LEU A 80 -17.37 -4.65 9.56
C LEU A 80 -18.79 -5.20 9.36
N LYS A 81 -19.07 -6.44 9.79
CA LYS A 81 -20.42 -7.04 9.70
C LYS A 81 -21.47 -6.32 10.54
N ASN A 82 -21.04 -5.49 11.49
CA ASN A 82 -21.94 -4.67 12.29
C ASN A 82 -22.33 -3.36 11.59
N TYR A 83 -21.71 -3.03 10.45
CA TYR A 83 -21.86 -1.72 9.79
C TYR A 83 -22.17 -1.83 8.30
N LEU A 84 -21.77 -2.92 7.65
CA LEU A 84 -22.00 -3.18 6.23
C LEU A 84 -22.78 -4.49 6.07
N ASN A 85 -23.55 -4.57 4.98
CA ASN A 85 -24.18 -5.82 4.57
C ASN A 85 -23.12 -6.91 4.41
N ARG A 86 -23.37 -8.11 4.96
CA ARG A 86 -22.41 -9.22 4.92
C ARG A 86 -21.96 -9.58 3.51
N GLU A 87 -22.87 -9.39 2.54
CA GLU A 87 -22.63 -9.61 1.12
C GLU A 87 -21.66 -8.60 0.47
N ASN A 88 -21.39 -7.49 1.15
CA ASN A 88 -20.46 -6.44 0.73
C ASN A 88 -19.07 -6.63 1.36
N ILE A 89 -18.86 -7.65 2.20
CA ILE A 89 -17.60 -7.87 2.91
C ILE A 89 -16.96 -9.17 2.41
N PHE A 90 -15.78 -9.05 1.82
CA PHE A 90 -15.10 -10.12 1.11
C PHE A 90 -13.79 -10.48 1.79
N ASP A 91 -13.62 -11.77 2.06
CA ASP A 91 -12.34 -12.34 2.49
C ASP A 91 -11.47 -12.57 1.24
N LEU A 92 -10.38 -11.81 1.12
CA LEU A 92 -9.49 -11.90 -0.03
C LEU A 92 -8.81 -13.27 -0.20
N THR A 93 -8.76 -14.09 0.85
CA THR A 93 -8.22 -15.45 0.75
C THR A 93 -9.20 -16.43 0.09
N LYS A 94 -10.45 -16.01 -0.13
CA LYS A 94 -11.52 -16.80 -0.73
C LYS A 94 -11.88 -16.30 -2.14
N GLY A 95 -10.93 -16.44 -3.08
CA GLY A 95 -11.16 -16.10 -4.49
C GLY A 95 -10.75 -14.68 -4.90
N GLY A 96 -10.11 -13.91 -4.01
CA GLY A 96 -9.57 -12.59 -4.33
C GLY A 96 -10.65 -11.50 -4.52
N PRO A 97 -10.27 -10.33 -5.07
CA PRO A 97 -11.17 -9.18 -5.14
C PRO A 97 -12.15 -9.23 -6.32
N LYS A 98 -11.80 -9.92 -7.41
CA LYS A 98 -12.55 -9.91 -8.67
C LYS A 98 -14.04 -10.27 -8.51
N PRO A 99 -14.43 -11.37 -7.82
CA PRO A 99 -15.85 -11.72 -7.69
C PRO A 99 -16.69 -10.65 -6.98
N GLY A 100 -16.09 -9.96 -5.99
CA GLY A 100 -16.77 -8.88 -5.27
C GLY A 100 -16.96 -7.64 -6.11
N ILE A 101 -15.99 -7.32 -6.97
CA ILE A 101 -16.07 -6.20 -7.91
C ILE A 101 -17.13 -6.49 -8.98
N GLU A 102 -17.11 -7.68 -9.60
CA GLU A 102 -18.09 -8.09 -10.62
C GLU A 102 -19.52 -8.02 -10.10
N LYS A 103 -19.76 -8.43 -8.85
CA LYS A 103 -21.08 -8.33 -8.22
C LYS A 103 -21.59 -6.88 -8.08
N HIS A 104 -20.69 -5.90 -7.99
CA HIS A 104 -21.03 -4.52 -7.63
C HIS A 104 -20.71 -3.47 -8.70
N MET A 105 -20.07 -3.85 -9.80
CA MET A 105 -19.54 -2.92 -10.81
C MET A 105 -20.60 -2.03 -11.48
N ASN A 106 -21.88 -2.42 -11.44
CA ASN A 106 -22.98 -1.62 -11.99
C ASN A 106 -23.50 -0.53 -11.02
N LYS A 107 -23.01 -0.50 -9.77
CA LYS A 107 -23.41 0.53 -8.80
C LYS A 107 -22.70 1.84 -9.10
N LYS A 108 -23.46 2.93 -9.22
CA LYS A 108 -22.91 4.29 -9.24
C LYS A 108 -22.23 4.58 -7.90
N ASP A 109 -21.15 5.35 -7.94
CA ASP A 109 -20.40 5.77 -6.75
C ASP A 109 -19.92 4.61 -5.85
N LEU A 110 -19.54 3.48 -6.45
CA LEU A 110 -18.94 2.35 -5.74
C LEU A 110 -17.66 2.79 -5.02
N ARG A 111 -17.57 2.47 -3.73
CA ARG A 111 -16.40 2.71 -2.89
C ARG A 111 -15.89 1.39 -2.32
N ILE A 112 -14.58 1.19 -2.40
CA ILE A 112 -13.90 0.01 -1.90
C ILE A 112 -13.13 0.37 -0.64
N ILE A 113 -13.27 -0.44 0.41
CA ILE A 113 -12.39 -0.43 1.58
C ILE A 113 -11.38 -1.56 1.44
N ALA A 114 -10.11 -1.23 1.27
CA ALA A 114 -9.01 -2.19 1.26
C ALA A 114 -8.42 -2.34 2.67
N CYS A 115 -8.71 -3.44 3.36
CA CYS A 115 -8.16 -3.75 4.68
C CYS A 115 -6.93 -4.66 4.56
N GLY A 116 -5.74 -4.07 4.61
CA GLY A 116 -4.48 -4.80 4.41
C GLY A 116 -3.24 -3.92 4.48
N GLY A 117 -2.09 -4.44 4.02
CA GLY A 117 -0.88 -3.65 3.76
C GLY A 117 -0.80 -3.19 2.30
N ASP A 118 0.31 -2.54 1.91
CA ASP A 118 0.50 -2.02 0.54
C ASP A 118 0.31 -3.09 -0.54
N GLY A 119 0.78 -4.31 -0.32
CA GLY A 119 0.58 -5.42 -1.29
C GLY A 119 -0.89 -5.82 -1.46
N THR A 120 -1.71 -5.73 -0.42
CA THR A 120 -3.16 -5.99 -0.52
C THR A 120 -3.86 -4.89 -1.32
N VAL A 121 -3.50 -3.63 -1.06
CA VAL A 121 -4.05 -2.49 -1.83
C VAL A 121 -3.61 -2.58 -3.30
N GLY A 122 -2.34 -2.89 -3.55
CA GLY A 122 -1.80 -3.06 -4.89
C GLY A 122 -2.48 -4.18 -5.68
N TRP A 123 -2.80 -5.31 -5.02
CA TRP A 123 -3.54 -6.41 -5.65
C TRP A 123 -4.94 -5.98 -6.08
N ILE A 124 -5.71 -5.33 -5.19
CA ILE A 124 -7.05 -4.84 -5.51
C ILE A 124 -7.01 -3.87 -6.70
N LEU A 125 -6.09 -2.90 -6.67
CA LEU A 125 -5.94 -1.92 -7.74
C LEU A 125 -5.53 -2.57 -9.07
N SER A 126 -4.71 -3.63 -9.04
CA SER A 126 -4.32 -4.33 -10.29
C SER A 126 -5.49 -5.07 -10.91
N VAL A 127 -6.37 -5.65 -10.09
CA VAL A 127 -7.62 -6.25 -10.61
C VAL A 127 -8.56 -5.19 -11.20
N LEU A 128 -8.61 -3.98 -10.62
CA LEU A 128 -9.38 -2.87 -11.20
C LEU A 128 -8.83 -2.41 -12.56
N ASP A 129 -7.49 -2.37 -12.71
CA ASP A 129 -6.84 -2.07 -13.98
C ASP A 129 -7.18 -3.14 -15.04
N GLU A 130 -7.13 -4.43 -14.66
CA GLU A 130 -7.47 -5.56 -15.54
C GLU A 130 -8.93 -5.53 -16.01
N MET A 131 -9.85 -5.12 -15.14
CA MET A 131 -11.28 -5.12 -15.43
C MET A 131 -11.73 -3.94 -16.30
N GLN A 132 -10.92 -2.87 -16.42
CA GLN A 132 -11.19 -1.70 -17.26
C GLN A 132 -12.63 -1.18 -17.14
N LEU A 133 -13.12 -1.04 -15.90
CA LEU A 133 -14.48 -0.60 -15.62
C LEU A 133 -14.73 0.81 -16.18
N GLU A 134 -15.91 1.01 -16.78
CA GLU A 134 -16.36 2.34 -17.24
C GLU A 134 -16.38 3.35 -16.08
N ASN A 135 -16.88 2.91 -14.92
CA ASN A 135 -16.89 3.68 -13.68
C ASN A 135 -15.89 3.08 -12.69
N GLN A 136 -14.70 3.68 -12.60
CA GLN A 136 -13.66 3.22 -11.68
C GLN A 136 -14.02 3.56 -10.23
N PRO A 137 -14.10 2.56 -9.32
CA PRO A 137 -14.43 2.80 -7.93
C PRO A 137 -13.29 3.49 -7.19
N SER A 138 -13.64 4.31 -6.19
CA SER A 138 -12.63 4.88 -5.28
C SER A 138 -12.20 3.86 -4.24
N VAL A 139 -10.91 3.88 -3.85
CA VAL A 139 -10.34 2.93 -2.89
C VAL A 139 -9.86 3.66 -1.63
N ALA A 140 -10.52 3.40 -0.50
CA ALA A 140 -10.09 3.78 0.83
C ALA A 140 -9.23 2.68 1.46
N ILE A 141 -8.27 3.04 2.31
CA ILE A 141 -7.34 2.08 2.90
C ILE A 141 -7.57 2.00 4.41
N LEU A 142 -7.79 0.79 4.93
CA LEU A 142 -7.67 0.50 6.35
C LEU A 142 -6.30 -0.16 6.59
N PRO A 143 -5.30 0.57 7.11
CA PRO A 143 -3.90 0.14 7.12
C PRO A 143 -3.64 -0.95 8.17
N LEU A 144 -3.54 -2.20 7.73
CA LEU A 144 -3.23 -3.35 8.60
C LEU A 144 -1.77 -3.81 8.50
N GLY A 145 -1.06 -3.44 7.44
CA GLY A 145 0.34 -3.84 7.21
C GLY A 145 1.35 -3.16 8.13
N THR A 146 2.64 -3.42 7.90
CA THR A 146 3.75 -2.78 8.63
C THR A 146 4.24 -1.49 7.95
N GLY A 147 4.35 -1.53 6.62
CA GLY A 147 4.84 -0.43 5.77
C GLY A 147 3.83 0.70 5.66
N ASN A 148 2.65 0.42 5.08
CA ASN A 148 1.50 1.32 4.87
C ASN A 148 1.89 2.72 4.37
N ASP A 149 2.85 2.81 3.44
CA ASP A 149 3.32 4.10 2.93
C ASP A 149 2.22 4.78 2.09
N LEU A 150 1.47 4.00 1.30
CA LEU A 150 0.36 4.54 0.50
C LEU A 150 -0.76 5.11 1.39
N ALA A 151 -1.12 4.37 2.45
CA ALA A 151 -2.13 4.82 3.41
C ALA A 151 -1.72 6.10 4.13
N ARG A 152 -0.42 6.27 4.46
CA ARG A 152 0.10 7.51 5.05
C ARG A 152 0.04 8.67 4.07
N THR A 153 0.45 8.45 2.83
CA THR A 153 0.42 9.48 1.77
C THR A 153 -1.01 9.98 1.54
N LEU A 154 -1.98 9.07 1.52
CA LEU A 154 -3.39 9.39 1.26
C LEU A 154 -4.16 9.83 2.52
N GLY A 155 -3.50 9.97 3.68
CA GLY A 155 -4.15 10.46 4.91
C GLY A 155 -5.02 9.45 5.65
N TRP A 156 -4.92 8.15 5.32
CA TRP A 156 -5.60 7.07 6.04
C TRP A 156 -4.88 6.67 7.33
N GLY A 157 -3.59 6.98 7.43
CA GLY A 157 -2.78 6.79 8.63
C GLY A 157 -1.80 5.61 8.53
N GLY A 158 -1.04 5.40 9.61
CA GLY A 158 0.08 4.47 9.60
C GLY A 158 -0.20 3.04 10.04
N GLY A 159 -1.39 2.78 10.58
CA GLY A 159 -1.79 1.49 11.13
C GLY A 159 -3.11 1.58 11.89
N TYR A 160 -3.90 0.50 11.86
CA TYR A 160 -5.14 0.38 12.60
C TYR A 160 -4.91 0.05 14.08
N ASN A 161 -5.35 0.96 14.94
CA ASN A 161 -5.20 0.90 16.40
C ASN A 161 -6.58 0.92 17.11
N ASN A 162 -7.52 0.10 16.64
CA ASN A 162 -8.88 0.04 17.21
C ASN A 162 -9.62 1.39 17.16
N GLU A 163 -9.35 2.22 16.16
CA GLU A 163 -10.21 3.39 15.91
C GLU A 163 -11.65 2.93 15.68
N SER A 164 -12.60 3.81 16.04
CA SER A 164 -14.03 3.54 15.85
C SER A 164 -14.31 3.25 14.37
N MET A 165 -14.91 2.09 14.11
CA MET A 165 -15.27 1.68 12.75
C MET A 165 -16.30 2.65 12.14
N GLU A 166 -17.17 3.21 12.98
CA GLU A 166 -18.10 4.25 12.58
C GLU A 166 -17.36 5.50 12.06
N ILE A 167 -16.37 5.99 12.80
CA ILE A 167 -15.59 7.17 12.40
C ILE A 167 -14.84 6.86 11.10
N PHE A 168 -14.28 5.66 10.98
CA PHE A 168 -13.61 5.23 9.76
C PHE A 168 -14.58 5.19 8.56
N ILE A 169 -15.76 4.59 8.69
CA ILE A 169 -16.76 4.54 7.62
C ILE A 169 -17.25 5.93 7.23
N LYS A 170 -17.45 6.84 8.19
CA LYS A 170 -17.74 8.26 7.88
C LYS A 170 -16.64 8.89 7.04
N ARG A 171 -15.37 8.66 7.39
CA ARG A 171 -14.22 9.11 6.58
C ARG A 171 -14.22 8.48 5.18
N VAL A 172 -14.68 7.25 5.02
CA VAL A 172 -14.86 6.61 3.70
C VAL A 172 -15.95 7.29 2.89
N ILE A 173 -17.10 7.64 3.49
CA ILE A 173 -18.25 8.28 2.83
C ILE A 173 -17.94 9.74 2.44
N PHE A 174 -17.30 10.50 3.33
CA PHE A 174 -17.05 11.93 3.13
C PHE A 174 -15.62 12.25 2.66
N GLY A 175 -14.77 11.24 2.53
CA GLY A 175 -13.38 11.39 2.12
C GLY A 175 -13.24 12.04 0.74
N LYS A 176 -12.23 12.90 0.62
CA LYS A 176 -11.87 13.51 -0.66
C LYS A 176 -11.29 12.43 -1.59
N ILE A 177 -11.85 12.35 -2.80
CA ILE A 177 -11.30 11.49 -3.86
C ILE A 177 -10.09 12.19 -4.49
N VAL A 178 -9.01 11.45 -4.65
CA VAL A 178 -7.79 11.88 -5.32
C VAL A 178 -7.38 10.85 -6.36
N LYS A 179 -6.71 11.30 -7.42
CA LYS A 179 -6.11 10.41 -8.41
C LYS A 179 -4.77 9.88 -7.90
N LEU A 180 -4.47 8.63 -8.22
CA LEU A 180 -3.20 7.98 -7.92
C LEU A 180 -2.55 7.59 -9.24
N ASP A 181 -1.38 8.13 -9.53
CA ASP A 181 -0.57 7.66 -10.65
C ASP A 181 -0.07 6.24 -10.32
N ARG A 182 -0.02 5.36 -11.31
CA ARG A 182 0.49 3.98 -11.18
C ARG A 182 1.52 3.76 -12.27
N TRP A 183 2.77 3.52 -11.88
CA TRP A 183 3.87 3.43 -12.84
C TRP A 183 3.99 2.02 -13.40
N SER A 184 4.23 1.90 -14.70
CA SER A 184 4.51 0.61 -15.35
C SER A 184 6.02 0.43 -15.54
N ILE A 185 6.54 -0.73 -15.15
CA ILE A 185 7.92 -1.14 -15.43
C ILE A 185 7.90 -2.18 -16.54
N LYS A 186 8.80 -2.01 -17.51
CA LYS A 186 9.10 -3.01 -18.52
C LYS A 186 10.55 -3.44 -18.38
N THR A 187 10.79 -4.75 -18.44
CA THR A 187 12.12 -5.34 -18.44
C THR A 187 12.31 -6.09 -19.73
N ASN A 188 13.44 -5.86 -20.39
CA ASN A 188 13.85 -6.60 -21.57
C ASN A 188 15.20 -7.26 -21.27
N LEU A 189 15.33 -8.55 -21.56
CA LEU A 189 16.63 -9.22 -21.52
C LEU A 189 17.46 -8.75 -22.73
N VAL A 190 18.71 -8.41 -22.49
CA VAL A 190 19.66 -8.02 -23.55
C VAL A 190 20.83 -9.00 -23.52
N ASN A 191 20.93 -9.86 -24.53
CA ASN A 191 22.07 -10.77 -24.68
C ASN A 191 23.28 -10.01 -25.23
N SER A 192 24.45 -10.22 -24.60
CA SER A 192 25.67 -9.44 -24.85
C SER A 192 26.39 -9.77 -26.17
N ASN A 193 25.90 -10.71 -26.98
CA ASN A 193 26.61 -11.22 -28.15
C ASN A 193 25.80 -10.99 -29.44
N GLU A 194 26.06 -9.82 -30.02
CA GLU A 194 25.90 -9.38 -31.41
C GLU A 194 24.50 -9.31 -32.03
N SER A 195 24.42 -8.46 -33.07
CA SER A 195 23.30 -8.26 -33.97
C SER A 195 22.46 -9.53 -34.15
N GLU A 196 21.16 -9.39 -33.92
CA GLU A 196 20.09 -10.39 -34.00
C GLU A 196 19.69 -11.07 -32.68
N LEU A 197 18.42 -10.80 -32.34
CA LEU A 197 17.70 -11.20 -31.15
C LEU A 197 17.39 -12.70 -31.17
N GLU A 198 18.28 -13.55 -30.66
CA GLU A 198 17.91 -14.92 -30.29
C GLU A 198 18.20 -15.24 -28.81
N ILE A 199 17.20 -15.88 -28.20
CA ILE A 199 16.97 -16.03 -26.77
C ILE A 199 17.58 -17.34 -26.27
N ARG A 200 18.41 -17.29 -25.21
CA ARG A 200 18.67 -18.46 -24.35
C ARG A 200 18.69 -18.01 -22.88
N PRO A 201 17.71 -18.41 -22.04
CA PRO A 201 17.64 -17.99 -20.65
C PRO A 201 18.69 -18.73 -19.79
N SER A 202 19.32 -18.01 -18.85
CA SER A 202 20.00 -18.61 -17.71
C SER A 202 18.96 -19.14 -16.72
N SER A 203 19.24 -20.27 -16.08
CA SER A 203 18.26 -21.07 -15.32
C SER A 203 17.56 -20.37 -14.13
N ASP A 204 18.06 -19.21 -13.70
CA ASP A 204 17.58 -18.50 -12.50
C ASP A 204 16.94 -17.13 -12.77
N ALA A 205 17.02 -16.60 -14.00
CA ALA A 205 16.38 -15.34 -14.36
C ALA A 205 14.96 -15.61 -14.90
N LYS A 206 13.93 -15.17 -14.18
CA LYS A 206 12.56 -15.20 -14.72
C LYS A 206 12.45 -14.17 -15.85
N ASP A 207 11.95 -14.61 -17.01
CA ASP A 207 11.79 -13.78 -18.21
C ASP A 207 10.90 -12.54 -18.01
N MET A 208 10.09 -12.52 -16.94
CA MET A 208 9.16 -11.44 -16.65
C MET A 208 9.14 -11.13 -15.14
N LEU A 209 9.10 -9.83 -14.81
CA LEU A 209 8.89 -9.41 -13.43
C LEU A 209 7.56 -9.96 -12.90
N PRO A 210 7.52 -10.46 -11.65
CA PRO A 210 6.28 -10.95 -11.04
C PRO A 210 5.24 -9.82 -10.85
N LEU A 211 5.69 -8.56 -10.84
CA LEU A 211 4.86 -7.37 -10.80
C LEU A 211 5.48 -6.31 -11.70
N ASN A 212 4.68 -5.75 -12.61
CA ASN A 212 5.08 -4.71 -13.56
C ASN A 212 4.38 -3.36 -13.30
N VAL A 213 3.63 -3.24 -12.20
CA VAL A 213 2.97 -1.99 -11.78
C VAL A 213 3.43 -1.59 -10.39
N ILE A 214 3.82 -0.32 -10.23
CA ILE A 214 4.29 0.27 -8.98
C ILE A 214 3.27 1.29 -8.47
N ASN A 215 2.93 1.18 -7.18
CA ASN A 215 2.12 2.17 -6.47
C ASN A 215 2.93 3.16 -5.66
N ASN A 216 4.03 2.71 -5.06
CA ASN A 216 4.75 3.49 -4.05
C ASN A 216 6.13 3.88 -4.57
N TYR A 217 7.00 2.88 -4.73
CA TYR A 217 8.36 3.05 -5.15
C TYR A 217 8.93 1.77 -5.74
N PHE A 218 10.00 1.93 -6.50
CA PHE A 218 10.82 0.86 -7.05
C PHE A 218 12.28 1.18 -6.76
N SER A 219 13.08 0.16 -6.45
CA SER A 219 14.49 0.35 -6.11
C SER A 219 15.37 -0.72 -6.72
N ILE A 220 16.64 -0.34 -6.90
CA ILE A 220 17.72 -1.20 -7.38
C ILE A 220 18.89 -1.03 -6.40
N GLY A 221 19.56 -2.13 -6.07
CA GLY A 221 20.75 -2.14 -5.20
C GLY A 221 20.42 -2.50 -3.75
N ALA A 222 21.14 -1.87 -2.82
CA ALA A 222 21.12 -2.21 -1.40
C ALA A 222 19.70 -2.24 -0.81
N ASP A 223 18.86 -1.25 -1.14
CA ASP A 223 17.47 -1.21 -0.65
C ASP A 223 16.66 -2.43 -1.12
N ALA A 224 16.72 -2.75 -2.42
CA ALA A 224 16.02 -3.90 -2.98
C ALA A 224 16.50 -5.21 -2.35
N LYS A 225 17.81 -5.33 -2.08
CA LYS A 225 18.39 -6.48 -1.40
C LYS A 225 17.89 -6.63 0.04
N ILE A 226 17.86 -5.54 0.81
CA ILE A 226 17.34 -5.53 2.18
C ILE A 226 15.86 -5.89 2.20
N ALA A 227 15.07 -5.33 1.27
CA ALA A 227 13.65 -5.65 1.13
C ALA A 227 13.44 -7.14 0.80
N LEU A 228 14.26 -7.71 -0.09
CA LEU A 228 14.24 -9.12 -0.45
C LEU A 228 14.61 -10.02 0.73
N ASP A 229 15.64 -9.67 1.50
CA ASP A 229 16.08 -10.43 2.67
C ASP A 229 15.02 -10.41 3.77
N PHE A 230 14.43 -9.24 4.04
CA PHE A 230 13.33 -9.12 4.97
C PHE A 230 12.12 -9.94 4.53
N HIS A 231 11.76 -9.89 3.24
CA HIS A 231 10.66 -10.67 2.70
C HIS A 231 10.92 -12.18 2.84
N SER A 232 12.11 -12.64 2.46
CA SER A 232 12.52 -14.04 2.55
C SER A 232 12.53 -14.55 4.00
N ALA A 233 13.01 -13.75 4.95
CA ALA A 233 12.99 -14.09 6.37
C ALA A 233 11.55 -14.20 6.89
N ARG A 234 10.66 -13.31 6.44
CA ARG A 234 9.25 -13.32 6.79
C ARG A 234 8.50 -14.54 6.24
N GLU A 235 8.80 -14.95 5.03
CA GLU A 235 8.21 -16.17 4.46
C GLU A 235 8.68 -17.44 5.16
N LYS A 236 9.95 -17.47 5.59
CA LYS A 236 10.51 -18.61 6.31
C LYS A 236 9.95 -18.78 7.73
N ASN A 237 9.71 -17.69 8.46
CA ASN A 237 9.32 -17.73 9.89
C ASN A 237 8.15 -16.77 10.18
N PRO A 238 6.96 -16.94 9.56
CA PRO A 238 5.87 -15.95 9.61
C PRO A 238 5.38 -15.62 11.04
N GLU A 239 5.51 -16.54 11.99
CA GLU A 239 5.18 -16.39 13.40
C GLU A 239 6.01 -15.30 14.11
N LEU A 240 7.25 -15.07 13.67
CA LEU A 240 8.12 -14.02 14.20
C LEU A 240 7.72 -12.62 13.71
N PHE A 241 6.91 -12.54 12.65
CA PHE A 241 6.56 -11.28 11.97
C PHE A 241 5.12 -10.82 12.22
N THR A 242 4.55 -11.20 13.35
CA THR A 242 3.16 -10.91 13.73
C THR A 242 2.94 -9.48 14.22
N SER A 243 4.01 -8.78 14.61
CA SER A 243 3.93 -7.43 15.18
C SER A 243 4.60 -6.39 14.28
N GLN A 244 3.88 -5.29 14.01
CA GLN A 244 4.41 -4.19 13.20
C GLN A 244 5.67 -3.56 13.82
N ALA A 245 5.79 -3.51 15.15
CA ALA A 245 6.96 -2.94 15.82
C ALA A 245 8.19 -3.84 15.65
N PHE A 246 8.04 -5.14 15.91
CA PHE A 246 9.12 -6.11 15.72
C PHE A 246 9.56 -6.21 14.26
N ASN A 247 8.60 -6.19 13.32
CA ASN A 247 8.91 -6.16 11.88
C ASN A 247 9.79 -4.96 11.50
N LYS A 248 9.51 -3.78 12.06
CA LYS A 248 10.34 -2.58 11.82
C LYS A 248 11.74 -2.71 12.39
N ILE A 249 11.87 -3.30 13.59
CA ILE A 249 13.18 -3.57 14.20
C ILE A 249 13.99 -4.54 13.34
N GLU A 250 13.37 -5.61 12.86
CA GLU A 250 14.05 -6.59 12.03
C GLU A 250 14.49 -6.00 10.69
N TYR A 251 13.64 -5.19 10.06
CA TYR A 251 14.01 -4.43 8.86
C TYR A 251 15.21 -3.51 9.12
N ALA A 252 15.21 -2.78 10.24
CA ALA A 252 16.31 -1.90 10.62
C ALA A 252 17.61 -2.67 10.89
N LYS A 253 17.54 -3.86 11.49
CA LYS A 253 18.72 -4.72 11.69
C LYS A 253 19.32 -5.19 10.37
N ASN A 254 18.48 -5.64 9.43
CA ASN A 254 18.94 -6.05 8.11
C ASN A 254 19.58 -4.88 7.35
N TYR A 255 18.98 -3.71 7.46
CA TYR A 255 19.57 -2.48 6.92
C TYR A 255 20.96 -2.20 7.50
N SER A 256 21.09 -2.22 8.83
CA SER A 256 22.38 -1.94 9.50
C SER A 256 23.47 -2.94 9.14
N LYS A 257 23.12 -4.22 8.97
CA LYS A 257 24.06 -5.26 8.50
C LYS A 257 24.54 -4.95 7.08
N ASP A 258 23.63 -4.54 6.19
CA ASP A 258 23.99 -4.21 4.82
C ASP A 258 24.87 -2.96 4.72
N LEU A 259 24.62 -1.94 5.56
CA LEU A 259 25.45 -0.74 5.63
C LEU A 259 26.93 -1.08 5.96
N LEU A 260 27.17 -2.11 6.76
CA LEU A 260 28.51 -2.61 7.08
C LEU A 260 29.10 -3.46 5.95
N ASN A 261 28.29 -4.35 5.37
CA ASN A 261 28.75 -5.28 4.33
C ASN A 261 28.90 -4.64 2.94
N ARG A 262 28.20 -3.53 2.68
CA ARG A 262 28.14 -2.82 1.39
C ARG A 262 27.90 -3.76 0.21
N SER A 263 26.86 -4.58 0.31
CA SER A 263 26.61 -5.69 -0.63
C SER A 263 26.46 -5.25 -2.10
N CYS A 264 26.08 -3.99 -2.35
CA CYS A 264 25.87 -3.40 -3.68
C CYS A 264 26.90 -2.32 -4.06
N LYS A 265 28.11 -2.34 -3.48
CA LYS A 265 29.16 -1.33 -3.74
C LYS A 265 29.59 -1.22 -5.21
N ASP A 266 29.50 -2.31 -5.96
CA ASP A 266 29.95 -2.39 -7.35
C ASP A 266 28.79 -2.33 -8.36
N MET A 267 27.53 -2.14 -7.91
CA MET A 267 26.33 -2.18 -8.76
C MET A 267 26.42 -1.22 -9.96
N LEU A 268 27.04 -0.06 -9.79
CA LEU A 268 27.15 0.93 -10.87
C LEU A 268 28.10 0.48 -12.00
N GLN A 269 28.93 -0.54 -11.78
CA GLN A 269 29.80 -1.11 -12.82
C GLN A 269 28.98 -1.86 -13.88
N ASP A 270 27.83 -2.43 -13.48
CA ASP A 270 26.94 -3.18 -14.35
C ASP A 270 25.95 -2.27 -15.12
N ILE A 271 25.83 -1.00 -14.74
CA ILE A 271 24.93 -0.04 -15.39
C ILE A 271 25.66 0.67 -16.53
N LYS A 272 25.28 0.33 -17.77
CA LYS A 272 25.83 0.97 -18.98
C LYS A 272 25.20 2.31 -19.30
N ILE A 273 23.88 2.41 -19.10
CA ILE A 273 23.08 3.61 -19.41
C ILE A 273 22.13 3.83 -18.23
N PHE A 274 22.07 5.07 -17.77
CA PHE A 274 21.05 5.52 -16.83
C PHE A 274 20.57 6.89 -17.29
N GLU A 275 19.39 6.93 -17.89
CA GLU A 275 18.83 8.10 -18.55
C GLU A 275 17.42 8.39 -18.03
N CYS A 276 17.12 9.67 -17.85
CA CYS A 276 15.77 10.16 -17.57
C CYS A 276 15.49 11.33 -18.52
N ASP A 277 14.39 11.23 -19.27
CA ASP A 277 13.94 12.26 -20.24
C ASP A 277 15.04 12.72 -21.22
N GLY A 278 15.87 11.80 -21.73
CA GLY A 278 16.97 12.13 -22.65
C GLY A 278 18.27 12.57 -21.97
N ILE A 279 18.29 12.67 -20.63
CA ILE A 279 19.45 13.15 -19.86
C ILE A 279 20.10 12.00 -19.13
N SER A 280 21.41 11.78 -19.36
CA SER A 280 22.20 10.78 -18.65
C SER A 280 22.56 11.25 -17.23
N TYR A 281 22.32 10.38 -16.24
CA TYR A 281 22.71 10.60 -14.83
C TYR A 281 23.78 9.63 -14.35
N LEU A 282 24.32 8.77 -15.23
CA LEU A 282 25.26 7.72 -14.83
C LEU A 282 26.53 8.29 -14.17
N ASP A 283 27.11 9.36 -14.70
CA ASP A 283 28.32 9.97 -14.15
C ASP A 283 28.07 10.61 -12.78
N LYS A 284 26.89 11.20 -12.59
CA LYS A 284 26.45 11.74 -11.30
C LYS A 284 26.33 10.60 -10.27
N LEU A 285 25.72 9.48 -10.64
CA LEU A 285 25.59 8.30 -9.77
C LEU A 285 26.94 7.71 -9.38
N LYS A 286 27.88 7.60 -10.33
CA LYS A 286 29.26 7.11 -10.10
C LYS A 286 30.04 8.03 -9.18
N THR A 287 29.97 9.34 -9.40
CA THR A 287 30.64 10.35 -8.55
C THR A 287 30.15 10.26 -7.11
N LEU A 288 28.86 9.98 -6.91
CA LEU A 288 28.23 9.90 -5.60
C LEU A 288 28.38 8.52 -4.95
N ASN A 289 29.03 7.58 -5.64
CA ASN A 289 29.23 6.19 -5.20
C ASN A 289 27.93 5.57 -4.67
N SER A 290 26.86 5.69 -5.46
CA SER A 290 25.51 5.33 -5.04
C SER A 290 25.36 3.81 -4.95
N HIS A 291 24.96 3.31 -3.77
CA HIS A 291 24.75 1.87 -3.51
C HIS A 291 23.29 1.43 -3.69
N SER A 292 22.39 2.39 -3.88
CA SER A 292 20.96 2.19 -4.09
C SER A 292 20.42 3.31 -4.98
N ILE A 293 19.49 2.97 -5.86
CA ILE A 293 18.72 3.91 -6.67
C ILE A 293 17.25 3.66 -6.37
N VAL A 294 16.52 4.71 -5.99
CA VAL A 294 15.12 4.61 -5.60
C VAL A 294 14.27 5.56 -6.44
N PHE A 295 13.29 5.01 -7.12
CA PHE A 295 12.27 5.68 -7.90
C PHE A 295 11.00 5.77 -7.07
N LEU A 296 10.45 6.97 -6.92
CA LEU A 296 9.36 7.25 -6.00
C LEU A 296 8.16 7.79 -6.78
N ASN A 297 7.03 7.08 -6.69
CA ASN A 297 5.74 7.51 -7.23
C ASN A 297 4.92 8.31 -6.20
N ILE A 298 5.21 8.10 -4.91
CA ILE A 298 4.59 8.86 -3.80
C ILE A 298 5.65 9.64 -3.03
N PRO A 299 5.30 10.76 -2.36
CA PRO A 299 6.24 11.58 -1.59
C PRO A 299 6.65 10.95 -0.24
N ARG A 300 6.52 9.63 -0.09
CA ARG A 300 6.87 8.89 1.13
C ARG A 300 7.64 7.62 0.82
N TYR A 301 8.66 7.37 1.61
CA TYR A 301 9.46 6.14 1.53
C TYR A 301 9.98 5.79 2.93
N LEU A 302 9.86 4.51 3.32
CA LEU A 302 10.25 3.98 4.63
C LEU A 302 9.66 4.75 5.85
N ASN A 303 8.41 5.21 5.78
CA ASN A 303 7.79 6.07 6.80
C ASN A 303 8.39 7.49 6.93
N HIS A 304 9.19 7.96 5.97
CA HIS A 304 9.70 9.33 5.91
C HIS A 304 9.01 10.14 4.81
N ASP A 305 8.78 11.43 5.11
CA ASP A 305 8.29 12.42 4.16
C ASP A 305 9.45 12.95 3.31
N PHE A 306 9.27 12.90 1.99
CA PHE A 306 10.14 13.56 1.04
C PHE A 306 9.35 14.71 0.40
N HIS A 307 9.66 15.94 0.79
CA HIS A 307 9.16 17.11 0.12
C HIS A 307 10.00 17.36 -1.13
N TYR A 308 9.45 17.04 -2.29
CA TYR A 308 10.06 17.43 -3.56
C TYR A 308 10.02 18.95 -3.69
N SER A 309 11.18 19.61 -3.70
CA SER A 309 11.29 20.84 -4.47
C SER A 309 11.33 20.43 -5.93
N ARG A 310 10.55 21.10 -6.79
CA ARG A 310 10.51 20.92 -8.26
C ARG A 310 11.88 21.02 -8.96
N SER A 311 12.95 21.30 -8.23
CA SER A 311 14.32 21.52 -8.69
C SER A 311 15.27 20.32 -8.49
N SER A 312 14.78 19.17 -8.02
CA SER A 312 15.64 18.01 -7.73
C SER A 312 15.43 16.90 -8.76
N VAL A 313 16.09 17.02 -9.92
CA VAL A 313 16.36 15.91 -10.84
C VAL A 313 17.81 15.44 -10.65
#